data_AF-A0A661MXX9-F1
#
_entry.id   AF-A0A661MXX9-F1
#
_cell.length_a   1.000
_cell.length_b   1.000
_cell.length_c   1.000
_cell.angle_alpha   90.00
_cell.angle_beta   90.00
_cell.angle_gamma   90.00
#
_symmetry.space_group_name_H-M   'P 1'
#
loop_
_entity.id
_entity.type
_entity.pdbx_description
1 polymer ?
#
loop_
_entity_poly.entity_id
_entity_poly.type
_entity_poly.pdbx_seq_one_letter_code
_entity_poly.pdbx_strand_id
1 'polypeptide(L)'
;MNENDVGQDRQDKQDKQDQEELDVPVAWEALEDAFENNAPEVHSYLHFDTGEVIRIVDGVADPSMHTRIIGDSRYLRIDPVSSREQYRGMGRFIATVEGEALRRRPNIAIDGKRAFRRVKD
;
A
#
# COMPACT_ATOMS: atom_id res chain seq x y z
N MET A 1 33.70 35.81 -14.02
CA MET A 1 32.57 35.26 -13.25
C MET A 1 31.49 34.89 -14.25
N ASN A 2 31.07 33.62 -14.31
CA ASN A 2 30.10 33.13 -15.31
C ASN A 2 28.67 33.42 -14.84
N GLU A 3 27.87 34.06 -15.69
CA GLU A 3 26.45 34.40 -15.48
C GLU A 3 25.48 33.24 -15.71
N ASN A 4 25.96 31.99 -15.77
CA ASN A 4 25.15 30.83 -16.16
C ASN A 4 24.64 29.96 -14.99
N ASP A 5 24.91 30.33 -13.73
CA ASP A 5 24.66 29.46 -12.56
C ASP A 5 23.30 29.71 -11.87
N VAL A 6 22.51 30.69 -12.31
CA VAL A 6 21.25 31.10 -11.65
C VAL A 6 19.99 30.60 -12.38
N GLY A 7 20.16 30.05 -13.59
CA GLY A 7 19.05 29.61 -14.45
C GLY A 7 18.52 28.21 -14.13
N GLN A 8 19.37 27.28 -13.72
CA GLN A 8 18.96 25.88 -13.49
C GLN A 8 18.13 25.70 -12.21
N ASP A 9 18.49 26.40 -11.13
CA ASP A 9 17.79 26.31 -9.82
C ASP A 9 16.32 26.76 -9.84
N ARG A 10 15.93 27.57 -10.84
CA ARG A 10 14.54 28.03 -11.01
C ARG A 10 13.72 27.07 -11.85
N GLN A 11 14.34 26.38 -12.81
CA GLN A 11 13.68 25.41 -13.67
C GLN A 11 13.38 24.11 -12.92
N ASP A 12 14.33 23.63 -12.09
CA ASP A 12 14.14 22.45 -11.23
C ASP A 12 13.06 22.64 -10.15
N LYS A 13 12.74 23.90 -9.80
CA LYS A 13 11.66 24.24 -8.85
C LYS A 13 10.30 24.38 -9.53
N GLN A 14 10.26 24.69 -10.82
CA GLN A 14 9.02 24.86 -11.59
C GLN A 14 8.45 23.49 -12.01
N ASP A 15 9.30 22.53 -12.38
CA ASP A 15 8.88 21.17 -12.78
C ASP A 15 8.25 20.35 -11.64
N LYS A 16 8.43 20.77 -10.38
CA LYS A 16 7.81 20.14 -9.21
C LYS A 16 6.39 20.64 -8.90
N GLN A 17 5.90 21.67 -9.59
CA GLN A 17 4.65 22.35 -9.21
C GLN A 17 3.44 22.05 -10.11
N ASP A 18 3.63 21.36 -11.23
CA ASP A 18 2.54 20.99 -12.15
C ASP A 18 2.30 19.47 -12.26
N GLN A 19 2.58 18.72 -11.19
CA GLN A 19 1.91 17.41 -11.04
C GLN A 19 0.48 17.70 -10.61
N GLU A 20 -0.42 17.83 -11.59
CA GLU A 20 -1.86 17.83 -11.31
C GLU A 20 -2.17 16.59 -10.46
N GLU A 21 -2.55 16.81 -9.19
CA GLU A 21 -3.02 15.75 -8.31
C GLU A 21 -4.30 15.18 -8.93
N LEU A 22 -4.19 14.01 -9.55
CA LEU A 22 -5.32 13.30 -10.14
C LEU A 22 -6.13 12.65 -9.02
N ASP A 23 -7.44 12.93 -8.97
CA ASP A 23 -8.37 12.22 -8.11
C ASP A 23 -8.70 10.86 -8.76
N VAL A 24 -8.20 9.80 -8.15
CA VAL A 24 -8.29 8.43 -8.68
C VAL A 24 -9.22 7.62 -7.79
N PRO A 25 -10.33 7.07 -8.33
CA PRO A 25 -11.26 6.26 -7.55
C PRO A 25 -10.62 4.91 -7.23
N VAL A 26 -10.00 4.79 -6.06
CA VAL A 26 -9.35 3.55 -5.61
C VAL A 26 -10.39 2.51 -5.18
N ALA A 27 -10.26 1.29 -5.67
CA ALA A 27 -11.04 0.14 -5.21
C ALA A 27 -10.52 -0.33 -3.83
N TRP A 28 -10.99 0.32 -2.76
CA TRP A 28 -10.47 0.14 -1.39
C TRP A 28 -10.48 -1.30 -0.89
N GLU A 29 -11.55 -2.05 -1.14
CA GLU A 29 -11.68 -3.46 -0.72
C GLU A 29 -10.61 -4.34 -1.41
N ALA A 30 -10.42 -4.16 -2.72
CA ALA A 30 -9.43 -4.93 -3.46
C ALA A 30 -7.99 -4.59 -3.04
N LEU A 31 -7.74 -3.33 -2.67
CA LEU A 31 -6.47 -2.85 -2.15
C LEU A 31 -6.19 -3.40 -0.73
N GLU A 32 -7.18 -3.41 0.15
CA GLU A 32 -7.10 -4.03 1.48
C GLU A 32 -6.75 -5.52 1.37
N ASP A 33 -7.51 -6.27 0.56
CA ASP A 33 -7.24 -7.68 0.28
C ASP A 33 -5.81 -7.91 -0.24
N ALA A 34 -5.32 -7.02 -1.11
CA ALA A 34 -3.98 -7.13 -1.68
C ALA A 34 -2.88 -6.97 -0.61
N PHE A 35 -3.09 -6.12 0.39
CA PHE A 35 -2.19 -5.99 1.54
C PHE A 35 -2.27 -7.18 2.50
N GLU A 36 -3.42 -7.83 2.62
CA GLU A 36 -3.59 -9.01 3.49
C GLU A 36 -3.09 -10.32 2.85
N ASN A 37 -3.11 -10.42 1.53
CA ASN A 37 -2.76 -11.66 0.82
C ASN A 37 -1.25 -11.89 0.75
N ASN A 38 -0.76 -12.79 1.60
CA ASN A 38 0.65 -13.16 1.69
C ASN A 38 1.00 -14.46 0.93
N ALA A 39 0.13 -14.97 0.06
CA ALA A 39 0.43 -16.17 -0.73
C ALA A 39 1.57 -15.89 -1.72
N PRO A 40 2.66 -16.68 -1.71
CA PRO A 40 3.85 -16.39 -2.52
C PRO A 40 3.59 -16.40 -4.03
N GLU A 41 2.61 -17.20 -4.49
CA GLU A 41 2.20 -17.34 -5.88
C GLU A 41 1.24 -16.23 -6.35
N VAL A 42 0.80 -15.34 -5.46
CA VAL A 42 -0.15 -14.26 -5.78
C VAL A 42 0.56 -12.92 -5.76
N HIS A 43 0.31 -12.14 -6.79
CA HIS A 43 1.00 -10.89 -7.07
C HIS A 43 -0.03 -9.80 -7.36
N SER A 44 -0.11 -8.79 -6.51
CA SER A 44 -1.10 -7.71 -6.60
C SER A 44 -0.46 -6.42 -7.13
N TYR A 45 -1.16 -5.71 -8.02
CA TYR A 45 -0.71 -4.46 -8.63
C TYR A 45 -1.82 -3.41 -8.61
N LEU A 46 -1.48 -2.16 -8.30
CA LEU A 46 -2.37 -1.00 -8.41
C LEU A 46 -2.10 -0.26 -9.72
N HIS A 47 -3.13 0.06 -10.49
CA HIS A 47 -3.01 0.93 -11.66
C HIS A 47 -3.27 2.40 -11.26
N PHE A 48 -2.29 3.28 -11.46
CA PHE A 48 -2.35 4.65 -10.95
C PHE A 48 -3.41 5.53 -11.60
N ASP A 49 -3.69 5.35 -12.89
CA ASP A 49 -4.65 6.25 -13.57
C ASP A 49 -6.11 5.88 -13.27
N THR A 50 -6.36 4.64 -12.84
CA THR A 50 -7.73 4.09 -12.70
C THR A 50 -8.09 3.67 -11.29
N GLY A 51 -7.11 3.42 -10.42
CA GLY A 51 -7.34 2.90 -9.07
C GLY A 51 -7.69 1.41 -9.03
N GLU A 52 -7.58 0.70 -10.15
CA GLU A 52 -7.84 -0.73 -10.25
C GLU A 52 -6.73 -1.54 -9.58
N VAL A 53 -7.12 -2.60 -8.86
CA VAL A 53 -6.19 -3.57 -8.27
C VAL A 53 -6.30 -4.89 -9.00
N ILE A 54 -5.23 -5.29 -9.67
CA ILE A 54 -5.14 -6.54 -10.43
C ILE A 54 -4.36 -7.58 -9.62
N ARG A 55 -4.82 -8.83 -9.65
CA ARG A 55 -4.12 -9.98 -9.08
C ARG A 55 -3.68 -10.94 -10.17
N ILE A 56 -2.43 -11.35 -10.10
CA ILE A 56 -1.82 -12.30 -11.01
C ILE A 56 -1.39 -13.49 -10.18
N VAL A 57 -1.77 -14.68 -10.62
CA VAL A 57 -1.42 -15.94 -9.96
C VAL A 57 -0.46 -16.71 -10.86
N ASP A 58 0.69 -17.09 -10.30
CA ASP A 58 1.71 -17.86 -11.01
C ASP A 58 1.13 -19.16 -11.58
N GLY A 59 1.45 -19.44 -12.85
CA GLY A 59 1.00 -20.65 -13.55
C GLY A 59 -0.46 -20.65 -14.00
N VAL A 60 -1.26 -19.65 -13.60
CA VAL A 60 -2.66 -19.49 -14.05
C VAL A 60 -2.78 -18.35 -15.04
N ALA A 61 -2.12 -17.23 -14.77
CA ALA A 61 -2.18 -16.05 -15.62
C ALA A 61 -1.41 -16.24 -16.93
N ASP A 62 -1.91 -15.61 -17.99
CA ASP A 62 -1.21 -15.55 -19.27
C ASP A 62 0.18 -14.89 -19.11
N PRO A 63 1.28 -15.54 -19.53
CA PRO A 63 2.63 -14.99 -19.36
C PRO A 63 2.84 -13.65 -20.06
N SER A 64 2.15 -13.40 -21.17
CA SER A 64 2.26 -12.12 -21.90
C SER A 64 1.60 -10.99 -21.13
N MET A 65 0.46 -11.25 -20.46
CA MET A 65 -0.20 -10.31 -19.56
C MET A 65 0.69 -9.96 -18.37
N HIS A 66 1.30 -10.95 -17.72
CA HIS A 66 2.19 -10.73 -16.58
C HIS A 66 3.39 -9.86 -16.96
N THR A 67 4.03 -10.15 -18.10
CA THR A 67 5.17 -9.38 -18.60
C THR A 67 4.80 -7.93 -18.90
N ARG A 68 3.60 -7.70 -19.46
CA ARG A 68 3.09 -6.35 -19.74
C ARG A 68 2.89 -5.54 -18.46
N ILE A 69 2.29 -6.14 -17.44
CA ILE A 69 2.01 -5.45 -16.17
C ILE A 69 3.32 -5.10 -15.44
N ILE A 70 4.29 -6.02 -15.41
CA ILE A 70 5.61 -5.76 -14.80
C ILE A 70 6.37 -4.65 -15.55
N GLY A 71 6.25 -4.59 -16.87
CA GLY A 71 6.96 -3.63 -17.71
C GLY A 71 6.31 -2.24 -17.82
N ASP A 72 5.10 -2.06 -17.30
CA ASP A 72 4.32 -0.83 -17.44
C ASP A 72 4.39 0.01 -16.16
N SER A 73 4.97 1.21 -16.27
CA SER A 73 5.20 2.12 -15.14
C SER A 73 3.92 2.66 -14.49
N ARG A 74 2.75 2.45 -15.10
CA ARG A 74 1.45 2.81 -14.52
C ARG A 74 0.97 1.80 -13.49
N TYR A 75 1.61 0.63 -13.42
CA TYR A 75 1.33 -0.36 -12.39
C TYR A 75 2.36 -0.28 -11.27
N LEU A 76 1.87 -0.18 -10.04
CA LEU A 76 2.65 -0.29 -8.83
C LEU A 76 2.47 -1.67 -8.22
N ARG A 77 3.58 -2.36 -7.94
CA ARG A 77 3.54 -3.59 -7.16
C ARG A 77 3.09 -3.30 -5.73
N ILE A 78 2.09 -4.03 -5.25
CA ILE A 78 1.68 -4.01 -3.85
C ILE A 78 2.44 -5.12 -3.12
N ASP A 79 3.27 -4.73 -2.15
CA ASP A 79 3.91 -5.65 -1.23
C ASP A 79 2.94 -5.98 -0.08
N PRO A 80 2.64 -7.28 0.16
CA PRO A 80 1.78 -7.67 1.27
C PRO A 80 2.33 -7.20 2.62
N VAL A 81 1.43 -6.77 3.50
CA VAL A 81 1.81 -6.36 4.84
C VAL A 81 2.08 -7.60 5.68
N SER A 82 3.32 -7.74 6.15
CA SER A 82 3.67 -8.84 7.04
C SER A 82 2.82 -8.82 8.32
N SER A 83 2.54 -9.99 8.90
CA SER A 83 1.80 -10.07 10.19
C SER A 83 2.45 -9.23 11.30
N ARG A 84 3.78 -9.03 11.24
CA ARG A 84 4.52 -8.22 12.21
C ARG A 84 4.21 -6.73 12.06
N GLU A 85 4.07 -6.23 10.83
CA GLU A 85 3.65 -4.84 10.60
C GLU A 85 2.19 -4.62 10.97
N GLN A 86 1.31 -5.57 10.68
CA GLN A 86 -0.09 -5.52 11.13
C GLN A 86 -0.15 -5.42 12.67
N TYR A 87 0.66 -6.22 13.37
CA TYR A 87 0.79 -6.16 14.83
C TYR A 87 1.28 -4.80 15.34
N ARG A 88 2.33 -4.24 14.72
CA ARG A 88 2.83 -2.91 15.05
C ARG A 88 1.78 -1.83 14.83
N GLY A 89 1.01 -1.92 13.74
CA GLY A 89 -0.10 -1.02 13.44
C GLY A 89 -1.16 -1.04 14.53
N MET A 90 -1.57 -2.23 14.96
CA MET A 90 -2.54 -2.39 16.04
C MET A 90 -2.05 -1.82 17.37
N GLY A 91 -0.77 -2.02 17.71
CA GLY A 91 -0.17 -1.41 18.90
C GLY A 91 -0.21 0.14 18.86
N ARG A 92 0.06 0.75 17.70
CA ARG A 92 -0.07 2.21 17.52
C ARG A 92 -1.52 2.68 17.68
N PHE A 93 -2.49 1.96 17.10
CA PHE A 93 -3.90 2.28 17.25
C PHE A 93 -4.38 2.20 18.70
N ILE A 94 -4.00 1.14 19.42
CA ILE A 94 -4.39 0.98 20.84
C ILE A 94 -3.83 2.14 21.69
N ALA A 95 -2.64 2.64 21.35
CA ALA A 95 -2.05 3.81 22.02
C ALA A 95 -2.88 5.10 21.82
N THR A 96 -3.64 5.23 20.73
CA THR A 96 -4.48 6.40 20.46
C THR A 96 -5.88 6.33 21.09
N VAL A 97 -6.38 5.14 21.46
CA VAL A 97 -7.71 4.98 22.07
C VAL A 97 -7.78 5.69 23.42
N GLU A 98 -8.78 6.53 23.70
CA GLU A 98 -8.92 7.17 25.02
C GLU A 98 -9.68 6.27 26.02
N GLY A 99 -9.31 6.34 27.30
CA GLY A 99 -9.94 5.56 28.37
C GLY A 99 -9.27 4.20 28.64
N GLU A 100 -8.82 4.00 29.88
CA GLU A 100 -8.07 2.81 30.31
C GLU A 100 -8.86 1.51 30.13
N ALA A 101 -10.17 1.54 30.43
CA ALA A 101 -11.05 0.39 30.26
C ALA A 101 -11.22 -0.04 28.79
N LEU A 102 -11.22 0.93 27.87
CA LEU A 102 -11.33 0.68 26.43
C LEU A 102 -10.00 0.17 25.84
N ARG A 103 -8.85 0.66 26.32
CA ARG A 103 -7.51 0.17 25.93
C ARG A 103 -7.23 -1.26 26.38
N ARG A 104 -7.78 -1.69 27.52
CA ARG A 104 -7.44 -2.98 28.13
C ARG A 104 -7.94 -4.18 27.30
N ARG A 105 -9.11 -4.06 26.67
CA ARG A 105 -9.72 -5.15 25.88
C ARG A 105 -8.95 -5.49 24.59
N PRO A 106 -8.58 -4.51 23.74
CA PRO A 106 -7.72 -4.74 22.58
C PRO A 106 -6.35 -5.30 22.97
N ASN A 107 -5.71 -4.77 24.03
CA ASN A 107 -4.40 -5.24 24.48
C ASN A 107 -4.38 -6.74 24.82
N ILE A 108 -5.46 -7.26 25.43
CA ILE A 108 -5.60 -8.69 25.73
C ILE A 108 -5.88 -9.48 24.44
N ALA A 109 -6.71 -8.96 23.56
CA ALA A 109 -7.10 -9.64 22.31
C ALA A 109 -5.95 -9.78 21.31
N ILE A 110 -4.99 -8.84 21.34
CA ILE A 110 -3.81 -8.88 20.49
C ILE A 110 -2.71 -9.81 21.03
N ASP A 111 -2.82 -10.28 22.27
CA ASP A 111 -1.80 -11.15 22.87
C ASP A 111 -2.00 -12.63 22.47
N GLY A 112 -0.95 -13.26 21.93
CA GLY A 112 -0.92 -14.67 21.53
C GLY A 112 -1.23 -15.00 20.05
N LYS A 113 -1.07 -16.28 19.70
CA LYS A 113 -1.27 -16.78 18.32
C LYS A 113 -2.72 -16.60 17.84
N ARG A 114 -2.90 -16.11 16.61
CA ARG A 114 -4.19 -15.82 15.94
C ARG A 114 -5.02 -14.68 16.56
N ALA A 115 -4.39 -13.78 17.31
CA ALA A 115 -4.97 -12.54 17.82
C ALA A 115 -5.93 -11.83 16.84
N PHE A 116 -5.47 -11.57 15.61
CA PHE A 116 -6.26 -10.85 14.59
C PHE A 116 -7.54 -11.58 14.15
N ARG A 117 -7.56 -12.92 14.17
CA ARG A 117 -8.80 -13.66 13.86
C ARG A 117 -9.87 -13.43 14.94
N ARG A 118 -9.46 -13.40 16.21
CA ARG A 118 -10.37 -13.22 17.36
C ARG A 118 -10.92 -11.80 17.50
N VAL A 119 -10.25 -10.83 16.87
CA VAL A 119 -10.73 -9.44 16.82
C VAL A 119 -11.73 -9.26 15.68
N LYS A 120 -11.65 -10.10 14.64
CA LYS A 120 -12.52 -10.04 13.45
C LYS A 120 -13.80 -10.87 13.59
N ASP A 121 -13.77 -11.95 14.37
CA ASP A 121 -14.96 -12.73 14.80
C ASP A 121 -15.74 -12.00 15.90
#